data_AF-A0A1I5GME5-F1
#
_entry.id   AF-A0A1I5GME5-F1
#
_cell.length_a   1.000
_cell.length_b   1.000
_cell.length_c   1.000
_cell.angle_alpha   90.00
_cell.angle_beta   90.00
_cell.angle_gamma   90.00
#
_symmetry.space_group_name_H-M   'P 1'
#
loop_
_entity.id
_entity.type
_entity.pdbx_description
1 polymer ?
#
loop_
_entity_poly.entity_id
_entity_poly.type
_entity_poly.pdbx_seq_one_letter_code
_entity_poly.pdbx_strand_id
1 'polypeptide(L)' 'MTAPRPPAAVCGSDLYTIGELVARWPAFSRRHIEHLLHRRRLGCYRVGRRVFISEQEFAAFIAVGRVEPTQ' A
#
# COMPACT_ATOMS: atom_id res chain seq x y z
N MET A 1 9.88 -1.08 -36.47
CA MET A 1 8.98 -0.09 -35.85
C MET A 1 8.47 -0.70 -34.55
N THR A 2 9.12 -0.39 -33.42
CA THR A 2 8.74 -0.94 -32.11
C THR A 2 7.52 -0.18 -31.62
N ALA A 3 6.36 -0.83 -31.59
CA ALA A 3 5.17 -0.27 -30.98
C ALA A 3 5.47 0.06 -29.50
N PRO A 4 5.12 1.25 -29.00
CA PRO A 4 5.25 1.55 -27.58
C PRO A 4 4.37 0.55 -26.83
N ARG A 5 5.02 -0.35 -26.09
CA ARG A 5 4.36 -1.26 -25.15
C ARG A 5 3.48 -0.38 -24.25
N PRO A 6 2.16 -0.60 -24.19
CA PRO A 6 1.31 0.17 -23.31
C PRO A 6 1.90 0.06 -21.90
N PRO A 7 1.97 1.16 -21.12
CA PRO A 7 2.38 1.06 -19.72
C PRO A 7 1.49 -0.02 -19.13
N ALA A 8 2.12 -1.05 -18.55
CA ALA A 8 1.41 -2.16 -17.95
C ALA A 8 0.25 -1.57 -17.17
N ALA A 9 -0.97 -1.95 -17.55
CA ALA A 9 -2.15 -1.57 -16.81
C ALA A 9 -1.82 -1.88 -15.35
N VAL A 10 -1.58 -0.84 -14.56
CA VAL A 10 -1.39 -0.98 -13.13
C VAL A 10 -2.76 -1.41 -12.67
N CYS A 11 -2.93 -2.72 -12.59
CA CYS A 11 -4.20 -3.35 -12.28
C CYS A 11 -4.72 -2.66 -11.02
N GLY A 12 -5.89 -2.04 -11.12
CA GLY A 12 -6.60 -1.44 -9.99
C GLY A 12 -6.99 -2.46 -8.90
N SER A 13 -6.51 -3.71 -8.99
CA SER A 13 -6.72 -4.81 -8.06
C SER A 13 -5.80 -4.79 -6.84
N ASP A 14 -4.74 -3.96 -6.84
CA ASP A 14 -3.80 -3.88 -5.72
C ASP A 14 -4.12 -2.75 -4.73
N LEU A 15 -5.30 -2.12 -4.85
CA LEU A 15 -5.72 -1.02 -3.98
C LEU A 15 -6.62 -1.54 -2.85
N TYR A 16 -6.14 -1.41 -1.62
CA TYR A 16 -6.84 -1.88 -0.44
C TYR A 16 -7.13 -0.73 0.53
N THR A 17 -8.29 -0.79 1.18
CA THR A 17 -8.55 0.05 2.34
C THR A 17 -7.69 -0.38 3.51
N ILE A 18 -7.55 0.48 4.52
CA ILE A 18 -6.79 0.15 5.73
C ILE A 18 -7.33 -1.12 6.40
N GLY A 19 -8.65 -1.32 6.42
CA GLY A 19 -9.26 -2.51 7.02
C GLY A 19 -8.89 -3.80 6.28
N GLU A 20 -8.93 -3.78 4.95
CA GLU A 20 -8.54 -4.93 4.13
C GLU A 20 -7.04 -5.20 4.24
N LEU A 21 -6.22 -4.15 4.32
CA LEU A 21 -4.77 -4.27 4.49
C LEU A 21 -4.41 -4.96 5.81
N VAL A 22 -5.07 -4.60 6.91
CA VAL A 22 -4.88 -5.23 8.23
C VAL A 22 -5.31 -6.69 8.21
N ALA A 23 -6.43 -7.02 7.55
CA ALA A 23 -6.90 -8.40 7.44
C ALA A 23 -5.89 -9.29 6.67
N ARG A 24 -5.20 -8.72 5.69
CA ARG A 24 -4.20 -9.42 4.87
C ARG A 24 -2.81 -9.43 5.49
N TRP A 25 -2.47 -8.39 6.25
CA TRP A 25 -1.19 -8.21 6.94
C TRP A 25 -1.42 -8.05 8.44
N PRO A 26 -1.81 -9.13 9.16
CA PRO A 26 -2.18 -9.05 10.58
C PRO A 26 -1.03 -8.63 11.50
N ALA A 27 0.22 -8.69 11.04
CA ALA A 27 1.38 -8.16 11.75
C ALA A 27 1.34 -6.62 11.90
N PHE A 28 0.53 -5.91 11.12
CA PHE A 28 0.40 -4.46 11.16
C PHE A 28 -0.97 -4.05 11.70
N SER A 29 -0.96 -3.34 12.82
CA SER A 29 -2.17 -2.73 13.36
C SER A 29 -2.65 -1.56 12.50
N ARG A 30 -3.97 -1.33 12.48
CA ARG A 30 -4.60 -0.16 11.84
C ARG A 30 -3.91 1.16 12.19
N ARG A 31 -3.62 1.37 13.48
CA ARG A 31 -2.94 2.57 13.99
C ARG A 31 -1.54 2.74 13.39
N HIS A 32 -0.83 1.64 13.15
CA HIS A 32 0.50 1.67 12.52
C HIS A 32 0.38 2.12 11.06
N ILE A 33 -0.56 1.55 10.30
CA ILE A 33 -0.80 1.94 8.91
C ILE A 33 -1.23 3.41 8.80
N GLU A 34 -2.14 3.86 9.69
CA GLU A 34 -2.54 5.28 9.77
C GLU A 34 -1.34 6.19 10.10
N HIS A 35 -0.43 5.75 10.97
CA HIS A 35 0.80 6.49 11.27
C HIS A 35 1.71 6.62 10.03
N LEU A 36 1.88 5.55 9.27
CA LEU A 36 2.68 5.56 8.03
C LEU A 36 2.09 6.51 6.98
N LEU A 37 0.76 6.53 6.85
CA LEU A 37 0.05 7.48 6.00
C LEU A 37 0.24 8.93 6.46
N HIS A 38 0.09 9.20 7.75
CA HIS A 38 0.25 10.54 8.30
C HIS A 38 1.67 11.07 8.12
N ARG A 39 2.68 10.19 8.24
CA ARG A 39 4.10 10.52 7.96
C ARG A 39 4.42 10.64 6.47
N ARG A 40 3.44 10.48 5.57
CA ARG A 40 3.61 10.46 4.10
C ARG A 40 4.68 9.45 3.64
N ARG A 41 4.82 8.33 4.36
CA ARG A 41 5.77 7.26 4.01
C ARG A 41 5.19 6.22 3.06
N LEU A 42 3.87 6.26 2.86
CA LEU A 42 3.14 5.41 1.91
C LEU A 42 2.31 6.29 0.98
N GLY A 43 2.32 5.98 -0.31
CA GLY A 43 1.38 6.53 -1.27
C GLY A 43 -0.06 6.15 -0.90
N CYS A 44 -0.99 7.10 -1.02
CA CYS A 44 -2.40 6.82 -0.81
C CYS A 44 -3.26 7.47 -1.89
N TYR A 45 -4.32 6.76 -2.26
CA TYR A 45 -5.26 7.16 -3.29
C TYR A 45 -6.60 7.46 -2.62
N ARG A 46 -7.09 8.69 -2.76
CA ARG A 46 -8.39 9.10 -2.25
C ARG A 46 -9.42 8.98 -3.36
N VAL A 47 -10.41 8.11 -3.17
CA VAL A 47 -11.56 7.98 -4.07
C VAL A 47 -12.81 8.35 -3.27
N GLY A 48 -13.28 9.58 -3.48
CA GLY A 48 -14.33 10.18 -2.66
C GLY A 48 -13.92 10.31 -1.19
N ARG A 49 -14.66 9.64 -0.30
CA ARG A 49 -14.40 9.63 1.16
C ARG A 49 -13.51 8.47 1.62
N ARG A 50 -13.12 7.56 0.71
CA ARG A 50 -12.33 6.38 1.05
C ARG A 50 -10.86 6.58 0.68
N VAL A 51 -9.99 6.03 1.52
CA VAL A 51 -8.54 6.01 1.32
C VAL A 51 -8.14 4.59 0.95
N PHE A 52 -7.41 4.47 -0.14
CA PHE A 52 -6.86 3.23 -0.65
C PHE A 52 -5.33 3.31 -0.63
N ILE A 53 -4.71 2.17 -0.38
CA ILE A 53 -3.26 1.99 -0.30
C ILE A 53 -2.91 0.91 -1.33
N SER A 54 -1.84 1.14 -2.09
CA SER A 54 -1.31 0.10 -2.97
C SER A 54 -0.61 -0.97 -2.14
N GLU A 55 -1.05 -2.22 -2.26
CA GLU A 55 -0.40 -3.38 -1.64
C GLU A 55 1.05 -3.50 -2.09
N GLN A 56 1.36 -3.26 -3.36
CA GLN A 56 2.73 -3.34 -3.85
C GLN A 56 3.64 -2.27 -3.22
N GLU A 57 3.16 -1.04 -3.08
CA GLU A 57 3.91 0.02 -2.40
C GLU A 57 4.08 -0.29 -0.91
N PHE A 58 3.05 -0.83 -0.28
CA PHE A 58 3.12 -1.28 1.11
C PHE A 58 4.14 -2.41 1.28
N ALA A 59 4.05 -3.45 0.47
CA ALA A 59 4.97 -4.59 0.49
C ALA A 59 6.41 -4.15 0.18
N ALA A 60 6.61 -3.26 -0.80
CA ALA A 60 7.92 -2.68 -1.09
C ALA A 60 8.47 -1.86 0.08
N PHE A 61 7.62 -1.07 0.74
CA PHE A 61 8.00 -0.33 1.95
C PHE A 61 8.45 -1.26 3.08
N ILE A 62 7.72 -2.37 3.30
CA ILE A 62 8.09 -3.40 4.28
C ILE A 62 9.35 -4.18 3.85
N ALA A 63 9.56 -4.38 2.55
CA ALA A 63 10.76 -5.06 2.06
C ALA A 63 12.02 -4.18 2.18
N VAL A 64 11.89 -2.87 1.94
CA VAL A 64 12.98 -1.89 2.01
C VAL A 64 13.30 -1.51 3.46
N GLY A 65 12.28 -1.30 4.27
CA GLY A 65 12.45 -1.14 5.71
C GLY A 65 12.42 -2.51 6.35
N ARG A 66 13.59 -3.08 6.70
CA ARG A 66 13.66 -4.12 7.75
C ARG A 66 12.97 -3.59 9.01
N VAL A 67 11.66 -3.74 9.10
CA VAL A 67 10.88 -3.49 10.30
C VAL A 67 10.91 -4.84 11.01
N GLU A 68 11.82 -4.98 11.97
CA GLU A 68 11.69 -6.06 12.94
C GLU A 68 10.28 -5.93 13.55
N PRO A 69 9.42 -6.97 13.42
CA PRO A 69 8.16 -6.97 14.13
C PRO A 69 8.51 -6.89 15.61
N THR A 70 8.17 -5.78 16.25
CA THR A 70 8.35 -5.63 17.69
C THR A 70 7.45 -6.68 18.34
N GLN A 71 8.07 -7.75 18.84
CA GLN A 71 7.46 -8.73 19.72
C GLN A 71 7.00 -8.09 21.02
#